data_AF-A0A2V8FZS7-F1
#
_entry.id   AF-A0A2V8FZS7-F1
#
_cell.length_a   1.000
_cell.length_b   1.000
_cell.length_c   1.000
_cell.angle_alpha   90.00
_cell.angle_beta   90.00
_cell.angle_gamma   90.00
#
_symmetry.space_group_name_H-M   'P 1'
#
loop_
_entity.id
_entity.type
_entity.pdbx_description
1 polymer ?
#
loop_
_entity_poly.entity_id
_entity_poly.type
_entity_poly.pdbx_seq_one_letter_code
_entity_poly.pdbx_strand_id
1 'polypeptide(L)'
;MLWNIPGEARSLPEGVPQGSQLPDGTRQISVTGPYYRGPGAPASGNAHHYMFELFALDTMLDVPAVGASPQQTRAAIVSAMAGHVRGKAVYVGLYRRPQ
;
A
#
# COMPACT_ATOMS: atom_id res chain seq x y z
N MET A 1 -0.72 2.35 -1.62
CA MET A 1 -1.45 1.28 -0.90
C MET A 1 -1.99 0.32 -1.94
N LEU A 2 -1.96 -0.97 -1.62
CA LEU A 2 -2.57 -2.04 -2.40
C LEU A 2 -3.57 -2.78 -1.50
N TRP A 3 -4.73 -3.17 -2.02
CA TRP A 3 -5.71 -4.00 -1.29
C TRP A 3 -6.45 -4.94 -2.24
N ASN A 4 -7.13 -5.92 -1.67
CA ASN A 4 -7.73 -7.05 -2.40
C ASN A 4 -6.72 -7.81 -3.25
N ILE A 5 -5.49 -7.95 -2.75
CA ILE A 5 -4.49 -8.90 -3.27
C ILE A 5 -5.07 -10.31 -3.09
N PRO A 6 -4.96 -11.22 -4.08
CA PRO A 6 -5.45 -12.59 -3.95
C PRO A 6 -4.93 -13.28 -2.68
N GLY A 7 -5.80 -14.00 -1.97
CA GLY A 7 -5.46 -14.59 -0.65
C GLY A 7 -4.40 -15.69 -0.73
N GLU A 8 -4.24 -16.29 -1.91
CA GLU A 8 -3.22 -17.27 -2.24
C GLU A 8 -1.87 -16.67 -2.62
N ALA A 9 -1.80 -15.35 -2.86
CA ALA A 9 -0.57 -14.67 -3.27
C ALA A 9 0.52 -14.81 -2.21
N ARG A 10 1.72 -15.23 -2.64
CA ARG A 10 2.90 -15.39 -1.77
C ARG A 10 3.98 -14.34 -2.00
N SER A 11 3.78 -13.48 -2.98
CA SER A 11 4.70 -12.41 -3.36
C SER A 11 3.95 -11.30 -4.07
N LEU A 12 4.51 -10.10 -4.04
CA LEU A 12 4.15 -9.01 -4.94
C LEU A 12 5.35 -8.78 -5.88
N PRO A 13 5.16 -8.81 -7.21
CA PRO A 13 6.27 -8.56 -8.13
C PRO A 13 6.78 -7.12 -7.98
N GLU A 14 8.08 -6.93 -8.18
CA GLU A 14 8.64 -5.59 -8.32
C GLU A 14 8.06 -4.90 -9.57
N GLY A 15 8.01 -3.56 -9.54
CA GLY A 15 7.57 -2.79 -10.70
C GLY A 15 6.10 -3.00 -11.08
N VAL A 16 5.22 -3.23 -10.10
CA VAL A 16 3.76 -3.31 -10.30
C VAL A 16 3.31 -2.18 -11.26
N PRO A 17 2.64 -2.51 -12.38
CA PRO A 17 2.23 -1.52 -13.37
C PRO A 17 1.36 -0.42 -12.77
N GLN A 18 1.42 0.78 -13.35
CA GLN A 18 0.55 1.88 -12.95
C GLN A 18 -0.90 1.60 -13.37
N GLY A 19 -1.86 1.89 -12.50
CA GLY A 19 -3.28 1.72 -12.79
C GLY A 19 -4.08 1.48 -11.52
N SER A 20 -5.31 1.96 -11.43
CA SER A 20 -6.13 1.85 -10.21
C SER A 20 -6.53 0.41 -9.86
N GLN A 21 -6.47 -0.50 -10.83
CA GLN A 21 -6.76 -1.92 -10.66
C GLN A 21 -5.84 -2.77 -11.56
N LEU A 22 -5.33 -3.88 -11.02
CA LEU A 22 -4.53 -4.89 -11.71
C LEU A 22 -5.41 -6.01 -12.29
N PRO A 23 -4.91 -6.84 -13.22
CA PRO A 23 -5.68 -7.95 -13.80
C PRO A 23 -6.18 -8.98 -12.79
N ASP A 24 -5.51 -9.13 -11.65
CA ASP A 24 -5.89 -10.05 -10.57
C ASP A 24 -6.95 -9.47 -9.61
N GLY A 25 -7.46 -8.27 -9.91
CA GLY A 25 -8.44 -7.57 -9.08
C GLY A 25 -7.84 -6.71 -7.97
N THR A 26 -6.52 -6.78 -7.73
CA THR A 26 -5.82 -5.92 -6.78
C THR A 26 -6.04 -4.46 -7.12
N ARG A 27 -6.37 -3.65 -6.11
CA ARG A 27 -6.62 -2.21 -6.24
C ARG A 27 -5.46 -1.42 -5.67
N GLN A 28 -5.12 -0.26 -6.27
CA GLN A 28 -4.07 0.62 -5.74
C GLN A 28 -4.34 2.11 -5.87
N ILE A 29 -3.85 2.84 -4.87
CA ILE A 29 -3.78 4.31 -4.86
C ILE A 29 -2.62 4.81 -3.99
N SER A 30 -2.04 5.94 -4.35
CA SER A 30 -1.10 6.70 -3.51
C SER A 30 -1.32 8.21 -3.69
N VAL A 31 -0.65 9.02 -2.88
CA VAL A 31 -0.67 10.49 -2.99
C VAL A 31 -0.17 10.98 -4.36
N THR A 32 0.65 10.19 -5.05
CA THR A 32 1.28 10.56 -6.31
C THR A 32 0.67 9.88 -7.54
N GLY A 33 -0.39 9.11 -7.35
CA GLY A 33 -1.09 8.36 -8.40
C GLY A 33 -1.24 6.88 -8.05
N PRO A 34 -1.87 6.08 -8.92
CA PRO A 34 -2.17 4.67 -8.68
C PRO A 34 -0.94 3.79 -8.96
N TYR A 35 0.12 4.04 -8.22
CA TYR A 35 1.39 3.31 -8.26
C TYR A 35 2.18 3.58 -6.97
N TYR A 36 3.21 2.76 -6.71
CA TYR A 36 4.16 3.01 -5.64
C TYR A 36 5.21 4.04 -6.06
N ARG A 37 5.35 5.13 -5.29
CA ARG A 37 6.48 6.05 -5.40
C ARG A 37 7.53 5.67 -4.35
N GLY A 38 8.75 5.46 -4.82
CA GLY A 38 9.90 5.12 -3.97
C GLY A 38 10.32 6.22 -3.00
N PRO A 39 11.39 5.97 -2.24
CA PRO A 39 11.93 6.91 -1.26
C PRO A 39 12.17 8.32 -1.81
N GLY A 40 11.75 9.32 -1.03
CA GLY A 40 11.88 10.75 -1.32
C GLY A 40 12.48 11.54 -0.16
N ALA A 41 13.34 10.91 0.66
CA ALA A 41 13.98 11.56 1.79
C ALA A 41 14.85 12.75 1.31
N PRO A 42 14.85 13.89 2.03
CA PRO A 42 15.79 14.98 1.77
C PRO A 42 17.24 14.53 1.91
N ALA A 43 18.17 15.22 1.25
CA ALA A 43 19.60 15.00 1.42
C ALA A 43 20.11 15.53 2.78
N SER A 44 19.42 16.53 3.33
CA SER A 44 19.64 17.00 4.69
C SER A 44 18.95 16.08 5.71
N GLY A 45 19.60 15.84 6.84
CA GLY A 45 19.02 15.12 7.97
C GLY A 45 19.28 13.61 7.98
N ASN A 46 18.49 12.92 8.80
CA ASN A 46 18.62 11.49 9.10
C ASN A 46 17.97 10.62 8.02
N ALA A 47 18.34 9.34 8.00
CA ALA A 47 17.63 8.36 7.18
C ALA A 47 16.14 8.33 7.56
N HIS A 48 15.27 8.27 6.56
CA HIS A 48 13.84 8.05 6.77
C HIS A 48 13.55 6.55 6.90
N HIS A 49 12.63 6.19 7.79
CA HIS A 49 12.06 4.85 7.88
C HIS A 49 10.91 4.71 6.87
N TYR A 50 11.03 3.76 5.94
CA TYR A 50 10.00 3.38 4.99
C TYR A 50 9.35 2.09 5.47
N MET A 51 8.14 2.21 6.03
CA MET A 51 7.39 1.10 6.59
C MET A 51 6.47 0.50 5.53
N PHE A 52 6.62 -0.80 5.31
CA PHE A 52 5.69 -1.61 4.52
C PHE A 52 4.88 -2.46 5.49
N GLU A 53 3.61 -2.13 5.64
CA GLU A 53 2.67 -2.88 6.47
C GLU A 53 1.89 -3.86 5.59
N LEU A 54 1.90 -5.14 5.98
CA LEU A 54 1.13 -6.20 5.34
C LEU A 54 0.08 -6.70 6.33
N PHE A 55 -1.17 -6.78 5.87
CA PHE A 55 -2.29 -7.27 6.66
C PHE A 55 -2.95 -8.44 5.92
N ALA A 56 -3.08 -9.58 6.60
CA ALA A 56 -3.91 -10.67 6.14
C ALA A 56 -5.34 -10.46 6.66
N LEU A 57 -6.30 -10.44 5.75
CA LEU A 57 -7.71 -10.24 6.05
C LEU A 57 -8.51 -11.51 5.71
N ASP A 58 -9.62 -11.74 6.39
CA ASP A 58 -10.56 -12.81 6.04
C ASP A 58 -11.71 -12.35 5.15
N THR A 59 -11.68 -11.10 4.68
CA THR A 59 -12.67 -10.53 3.77
C THR A 59 -12.00 -9.71 2.68
N MET A 60 -12.66 -9.61 1.53
CA MET A 60 -12.40 -8.57 0.55
C MET A 60 -12.98 -7.24 1.02
N LEU A 61 -12.34 -6.13 0.65
CA LEU A 61 -12.78 -4.78 1.00
C LEU A 61 -13.56 -4.16 -0.15
N ASP A 62 -14.79 -3.72 0.11
CA ASP A 62 -15.58 -2.94 -0.84
C ASP A 62 -15.23 -1.44 -0.76
N VAL A 63 -13.99 -1.12 -1.13
CA VAL A 63 -13.49 0.26 -1.21
C VAL A 63 -13.01 0.55 -2.63
N PRO A 64 -13.62 1.51 -3.35
CA PRO A 64 -13.17 1.90 -4.68
C PRO A 64 -11.77 2.53 -4.69
N ALA A 65 -11.02 2.29 -5.76
CA ALA A 65 -9.69 2.89 -5.96
C ALA A 65 -9.72 4.28 -6.61
N VAL A 66 -10.90 4.73 -7.03
CA VAL A 66 -11.14 6.01 -7.72
C VAL A 66 -12.37 6.69 -7.12
N GLY A 67 -12.49 8.00 -7.33
CA GLY A 67 -13.64 8.80 -6.86
C GLY A 67 -13.48 9.39 -5.45
N ALA A 68 -12.41 9.07 -4.73
CA ALA A 68 -12.07 9.67 -3.43
C ALA A 68 -10.58 10.03 -3.38
N SER A 69 -10.21 10.95 -2.49
CA SER A 69 -8.80 11.29 -2.27
C SER A 69 -8.03 10.11 -1.63
N PRO A 70 -6.69 10.01 -1.82
CA PRO A 70 -5.89 8.96 -1.20
C PRO A 70 -6.07 8.87 0.33
N GLN A 71 -6.27 10.00 1.00
CA GLN A 71 -6.50 10.08 2.44
C GLN A 71 -7.86 9.49 2.83
N GLN A 72 -8.92 9.83 2.08
CA GLN A 72 -10.26 9.27 2.30
C GLN A 72 -10.29 7.76 2.01
N THR A 73 -9.67 7.32 0.92
CA THR A 73 -9.55 5.89 0.60
C THR A 73 -8.80 5.13 1.69
N ARG A 74 -7.70 5.69 2.23
CA ARG A 74 -6.97 5.08 3.35
C ARG A 74 -7.88 4.91 4.57
N ALA A 75 -8.62 5.95 4.95
CA ALA A 75 -9.51 5.91 6.09
C ALA A 75 -10.60 4.85 5.91
N ALA A 76 -11.20 4.75 4.72
CA ALA A 76 -12.20 3.74 4.39
C ALA A 76 -11.63 2.31 4.47
N ILE A 77 -10.42 2.08 3.93
CA ILE A 77 -9.72 0.79 4.02
C ILE A 77 -9.48 0.41 5.49
N VAL A 78 -8.91 1.31 6.29
CA VAL A 78 -8.61 1.04 7.71
C VAL A 78 -9.89 0.73 8.49
N SER A 79 -10.98 1.45 8.21
CA SER A 79 -12.30 1.17 8.80
C SER A 79 -12.82 -0.22 8.40
N ALA A 80 -12.79 -0.54 7.10
CA ALA A 80 -13.28 -1.81 6.57
C ALA A 80 -12.43 -3.02 7.01
N MET A 81 -11.17 -2.80 7.39
CA MET A 81 -10.29 -3.84 7.97
C MET A 81 -10.63 -4.18 9.43
N ALA A 82 -11.35 -3.31 10.15
CA ALA A 82 -11.62 -3.51 11.57
C ALA A 82 -12.39 -4.81 11.82
N GLY A 83 -11.89 -5.65 12.73
CA GLY A 83 -12.46 -6.98 13.01
C GLY A 83 -12.03 -8.10 12.06
N HIS A 84 -11.41 -7.76 10.91
CA HIS A 84 -11.07 -8.70 9.85
C HIS A 84 -9.58 -9.05 9.76
N VAL A 85 -8.72 -8.42 10.55
CA VAL A 85 -7.28 -8.71 10.55
C VAL A 85 -7.01 -10.07 11.20
N ARG A 86 -6.38 -10.98 10.45
CA ARG A 86 -5.95 -12.31 10.89
C ARG A 86 -4.44 -12.42 11.10
N GLY A 87 -3.68 -11.51 10.50
CA GLY A 87 -2.25 -11.41 10.69
C GLY A 87 -1.73 -10.05 10.25
N LYS A 88 -0.61 -9.63 10.84
CA LYS A 88 0.10 -8.40 10.48
C LYS A 88 1.59 -8.69 10.43
N ALA A 89 2.26 -8.15 9.42
CA ALA A 89 3.70 -8.05 9.37
C ALA A 89 4.10 -6.62 9.02
N VAL A 90 5.29 -6.21 9.47
CA VAL A 90 5.88 -4.92 9.11
C VAL A 90 7.31 -5.18 8.68
N TYR A 91 7.66 -4.64 7.51
CA TYR A 91 9.04 -4.56 7.05
C TYR A 91 9.47 -3.09 7.01
N VAL A 92 10.67 -2.79 7.51
CA VAL A 92 11.18 -1.42 7.58
C VAL A 92 12.46 -1.33 6.77
N GLY A 93 12.42 -0.53 5.71
CA GLY A 93 13.60 -0.12 4.95
C GLY A 93 14.09 1.25 5.42
N LEU A 94 15.40 1.44 5.43
CA LEU A 94 16.01 2.75 5.65
C LEU A 94 16.49 3.32 4.32
N TYR A 95 16.23 4.61 4.09
CA TYR A 95 16.84 5.32 2.98
C TYR A 95 17.31 6.70 3.42
N ARG A 96 18.55 7.01 3.04
CA ARG A 96 19.15 8.33 3.13
C ARG A 96 19.61 8.72 1.74
N ARG A 97 19.18 9.90 1.28
CA ARG A 97 19.66 10.44 0.01
C ARG A 97 21.13 10.86 0.18
N PRO A 98 22.04 10.44 -0.72
CA PRO A 98 23.42 10.94 -0.72
C PRO A 98 23.48 12.46 -0.86
N GLN A 99 24.55 13.07 -0.32
CA GLN A 99 24.83 14.50 -0.51
C GLN A 99 25.33 14.78 -1.92
#